data_AF-A0AAD5BPA0-F1
#
_entry.id   AF-A0AAD5BPA0-F1
#
_cell.length_a   1.000
_cell.length_b   1.000
_cell.length_c   1.000
_cell.angle_alpha   90.00
_cell.angle_beta   90.00
_cell.angle_gamma   90.00
#
_symmetry.space_group_name_H-M   'P 1'
#
loop_
_entity.id
_entity.type
_entity.pdbx_description
1 polymer ?
#
loop_
_entity_poly.entity_id
_entity_poly.type
_entity_poly.pdbx_seq_one_letter_code
_entity_poly.pdbx_strand_id
1 'polypeptide(L)'
;MRFELFQGNTEEYDQLIGNMHHTERLVPDEVAMLVTILRALSGAVSYIDIVHHRSLLSSICAMRFWNYGPDVMDALMELLVTLAASNAKYVDLCLDMLVSNFIPPMNFLEILKQPRGVAKKDQVLVRVHAALKGIADLVPLAPSRLEQIVRERVPNLYAKEAVSLEHPMNN
;
A
#
# COMPACT_ATOMS: atom_id res chain seq x y z
N MET A 1 -39.67 -5.21 18.21
CA MET A 1 -39.13 -5.13 16.84
C MET A 1 -37.64 -5.41 16.95
N ARG A 2 -37.18 -6.45 16.24
CA ARG A 2 -35.86 -7.10 16.33
C ARG A 2 -34.67 -6.13 16.29
N PHE A 3 -33.80 -6.21 17.29
CA PHE A 3 -32.36 -6.03 17.09
C PHE A 3 -31.80 -7.41 16.77
N GLU A 4 -31.73 -7.75 15.48
CA GLU A 4 -30.85 -8.82 15.01
C GLU A 4 -29.52 -8.15 14.65
N LEU A 5 -28.58 -8.22 15.60
CA LEU A 5 -27.17 -8.00 15.36
C LEU A 5 -26.77 -8.93 14.21
N PHE A 6 -26.29 -8.33 13.11
CA PHE A 6 -25.56 -9.00 12.06
C PHE A 6 -24.45 -9.84 12.69
N GLN A 7 -24.70 -11.13 12.88
CA GLN A 7 -23.63 -12.14 12.91
C GLN A 7 -23.15 -12.27 11.46
N GLY A 8 -22.45 -11.24 10.97
CA GLY A 8 -21.76 -11.30 9.71
C GLY A 8 -20.67 -12.36 9.85
N ASN A 9 -20.61 -13.28 8.89
CA ASN A 9 -19.52 -14.24 8.78
C ASN A 9 -18.20 -13.47 8.62
N THR A 10 -17.49 -13.18 9.73
CA THR A 10 -16.23 -12.42 9.68
C THR A 10 -15.09 -13.27 9.13
N GLU A 11 -15.26 -14.59 9.04
CA GLU A 11 -14.22 -15.50 8.59
C GLU A 11 -13.75 -15.18 7.16
N GLU A 12 -14.68 -14.88 6.24
CA GLU A 12 -14.35 -14.48 4.88
C GLU A 12 -13.64 -13.11 4.84
N TYR A 13 -14.01 -12.19 5.73
CA TYR A 13 -13.41 -10.88 5.85
C TYR A 13 -12.00 -10.94 6.49
N ASP A 14 -11.82 -11.83 7.46
CA ASP A 14 -10.55 -12.09 8.13
C ASP A 14 -9.58 -12.82 7.19
N GLN A 15 -10.09 -13.77 6.39
CA GLN A 15 -9.33 -14.42 5.31
C GLN A 15 -8.89 -13.41 4.24
N LEU A 16 -9.79 -12.50 3.83
CA LEU A 16 -9.47 -11.41 2.91
C LEU A 16 -8.31 -10.55 3.43
N ILE A 17 -8.35 -10.18 4.71
CA ILE A 17 -7.27 -9.43 5.37
C ILE A 17 -5.99 -10.26 5.42
N GLY A 18 -6.08 -11.55 5.77
CA GLY A 18 -4.94 -12.46 5.85
C GLY A 18 -4.14 -12.55 4.54
N ASN A 19 -4.84 -12.58 3.40
CA ASN A 19 -4.24 -12.61 2.06
C ASN A 19 -3.43 -11.33 1.69
N MET A 20 -3.50 -10.27 2.49
CA MET A 20 -2.72 -9.04 2.25
C MET A 20 -1.42 -8.99 3.08
N HIS A 21 -1.29 -9.86 4.07
CA HIS A 21 -0.18 -9.88 5.02
C HIS A 21 0.89 -10.88 4.60
N HIS A 22 1.71 -10.50 3.62
CA HIS A 22 2.82 -11.35 3.18
C HIS A 22 4.19 -10.68 3.37
N THR A 23 5.06 -11.39 4.08
CA THR A 23 6.48 -11.07 4.26
C THR A 23 7.39 -11.95 3.41
N GLU A 24 6.84 -13.03 2.85
CA GLU A 24 7.55 -14.03 2.05
C GLU A 24 7.09 -14.03 0.59
N ARG A 25 7.83 -14.76 -0.25
CA ARG A 25 7.51 -14.87 -1.68
C ARG A 25 6.26 -15.74 -1.88
N LEU A 26 5.24 -15.13 -2.47
CA LEU A 26 4.00 -15.81 -2.85
C LEU A 26 4.22 -16.91 -3.91
N VAL A 27 3.50 -18.02 -3.78
CA VAL A 27 3.39 -19.03 -4.85
C VAL A 27 2.41 -18.56 -5.93
N PRO A 28 2.45 -19.12 -7.16
CA PRO A 28 1.63 -18.63 -8.28
C PRO A 28 0.12 -18.56 -7.99
N ASP A 29 -0.43 -19.52 -7.26
CA ASP A 29 -1.85 -19.55 -6.93
C ASP A 29 -2.24 -18.44 -5.94
N GLU A 30 -1.38 -18.15 -4.96
CA GLU A 30 -1.57 -17.04 -4.02
C GLU A 30 -1.48 -15.68 -4.74
N VAL A 31 -0.56 -15.56 -5.70
CA VAL A 31 -0.47 -14.37 -6.57
C VAL A 31 -1.78 -14.17 -7.34
N ALA A 32 -2.31 -15.22 -7.96
CA ALA A 32 -3.55 -15.14 -8.74
C ALA A 32 -4.75 -14.77 -7.85
N MET A 33 -4.83 -15.36 -6.65
CA MET A 33 -5.87 -15.05 -5.68
C MET A 33 -5.79 -13.59 -5.22
N LEU A 34 -4.59 -13.12 -4.84
CA LEU A 34 -4.40 -11.75 -4.38
C LEU A 34 -4.70 -10.72 -5.49
N VAL A 35 -4.26 -10.97 -6.73
CA VAL A 35 -4.59 -10.12 -7.89
C VAL A 35 -6.11 -10.06 -8.10
N THR A 36 -6.79 -11.20 -7.99
CA THR A 36 -8.25 -11.28 -8.14
C THR A 36 -8.96 -10.48 -7.06
N ILE A 37 -8.53 -10.63 -5.81
CA ILE A 37 -9.03 -9.88 -4.66
C ILE A 37 -8.86 -8.37 -4.89
N LEU A 38 -7.65 -7.92 -5.22
CA LEU A 38 -7.35 -6.49 -5.37
C LEU A 38 -8.19 -5.87 -6.49
N ARG A 39 -8.35 -6.56 -7.63
CA ARG A 39 -9.19 -6.08 -8.74
C ARG A 39 -10.67 -6.09 -8.41
N ALA A 40 -11.15 -7.09 -7.67
CA ALA A 40 -12.53 -7.12 -7.20
C ALA A 40 -12.81 -5.92 -6.27
N LEU A 41 -11.87 -5.59 -5.38
CA LEU A 41 -11.95 -4.40 -4.53
C LEU A 41 -11.94 -3.11 -5.35
N SER A 42 -11.15 -3.00 -6.41
CA SER A 42 -11.16 -1.83 -7.32
C SER A 42 -12.54 -1.61 -7.93
N GLY A 43 -13.25 -2.69 -8.28
CA GLY A 43 -14.62 -2.64 -8.78
C GLY A 43 -15.68 -2.34 -7.69
N ALA A 44 -15.31 -2.47 -6.41
CA ALA A 44 -16.23 -2.34 -5.28
C ALA A 44 -15.92 -1.12 -4.38
N VAL A 45 -15.04 -0.21 -4.79
CA VAL A 45 -14.63 0.96 -3.98
C VAL A 45 -15.78 1.82 -3.48
N SER A 46 -16.92 1.86 -4.20
CA SER A 46 -18.14 2.57 -3.78
C SER A 46 -18.80 1.98 -2.54
N TYR A 47 -18.51 0.72 -2.20
CA TYR A 47 -19.03 0.02 -1.03
C TYR A 47 -18.04 0.03 0.14
N ILE A 48 -16.80 0.46 -0.08
CA ILE A 48 -15.80 0.59 0.97
C ILE A 48 -16.08 1.87 1.75
N ASP A 49 -16.29 1.69 3.05
CA ASP A 49 -16.51 2.75 4.03
C ASP A 49 -15.34 2.88 5.00
N ILE A 50 -14.87 4.11 5.19
CA ILE A 50 -13.67 4.43 5.98
C ILE A 50 -13.79 4.09 7.47
N VAL A 51 -15.01 3.95 8.01
CA VAL A 51 -15.25 3.61 9.41
C VAL A 51 -15.48 2.12 9.57
N HIS A 52 -16.30 1.52 8.72
CA HIS A 52 -16.68 0.11 8.84
C HIS A 52 -15.58 -0.84 8.32
N HIS A 53 -14.77 -0.40 7.35
CA HIS A 53 -13.73 -1.22 6.71
C HIS A 53 -12.32 -0.78 7.09
N ARG A 54 -12.14 -0.26 8.30
CA ARG A 54 -10.83 0.22 8.79
C ARG A 54 -9.74 -0.83 8.70
N SER A 55 -10.03 -2.08 9.08
CA SER A 55 -9.05 -3.17 9.02
C SER A 55 -8.62 -3.47 7.59
N LEU A 56 -9.57 -3.58 6.65
CA LEU A 56 -9.28 -3.77 5.24
C LEU A 56 -8.40 -2.63 4.69
N LEU A 57 -8.78 -1.38 4.93
CA LEU A 57 -8.01 -0.21 4.50
C LEU A 57 -6.61 -0.20 5.12
N SER A 58 -6.49 -0.54 6.41
CA SER A 58 -5.20 -0.67 7.08
C SER A 58 -4.34 -1.75 6.44
N SER A 59 -4.92 -2.90 6.07
CA SER A 59 -4.19 -4.00 5.43
C SER A 59 -3.73 -3.63 4.02
N ILE A 60 -4.60 -3.01 3.21
CA ILE A 60 -4.24 -2.46 1.89
C ILE A 60 -3.08 -1.46 2.03
N CYS A 61 -3.16 -0.54 3.00
CA CYS A 61 -2.13 0.48 3.20
C CYS A 61 -0.84 -0.04 3.82
N ALA A 62 -0.88 -1.20 4.49
CA ALA A 62 0.30 -1.88 5.00
C ALA A 62 1.07 -2.64 3.91
N MET A 63 0.44 -2.93 2.76
CA MET A 63 1.10 -3.58 1.63
C MET A 63 2.27 -2.72 1.12
N ARG A 64 3.41 -3.37 0.85
CA ARG A 64 4.61 -2.74 0.28
C ARG A 64 4.88 -3.29 -1.10
N PHE A 65 5.02 -2.42 -2.10
CA PHE A 65 5.30 -2.84 -3.48
C PHE A 65 6.57 -3.70 -3.52
N TRP A 66 7.55 -3.37 -2.69
CA TRP A 66 8.80 -4.12 -2.52
C TRP A 66 8.61 -5.64 -2.36
N ASN A 67 7.54 -6.10 -1.70
CA ASN A 67 7.32 -7.52 -1.41
C ASN A 67 6.68 -8.30 -2.57
N TYR A 68 6.19 -7.63 -3.62
CA TYR A 68 5.27 -8.24 -4.58
C TYR A 68 5.81 -8.30 -6.01
N GLY A 69 5.31 -9.21 -6.83
CA GLY A 69 5.60 -9.25 -8.27
C GLY A 69 4.85 -8.14 -9.04
N PRO A 70 5.23 -7.87 -10.31
CA PRO A 70 4.57 -6.89 -11.18
C PRO A 70 3.05 -6.96 -11.17
N ASP A 71 2.46 -8.16 -11.30
CA ASP A 71 1.01 -8.33 -11.42
C ASP A 71 0.25 -7.85 -10.19
N VAL A 72 0.74 -8.19 -8.99
CA VAL A 72 0.14 -7.75 -7.71
C VAL A 72 0.36 -6.25 -7.52
N MET A 73 1.54 -5.73 -7.85
CA MET A 73 1.79 -4.29 -7.77
C MET A 73 0.85 -3.51 -8.69
N ASP A 74 0.60 -4.00 -9.92
CA ASP A 74 -0.26 -3.35 -10.91
C ASP A 74 -1.73 -3.38 -10.45
N ALA A 75 -2.20 -4.50 -9.89
CA ALA A 75 -3.54 -4.59 -9.30
C ALA A 75 -3.71 -3.69 -8.07
N LEU A 76 -2.70 -3.61 -7.20
CA LEU A 76 -2.71 -2.73 -6.03
C LEU A 76 -2.67 -1.25 -6.44
N MET A 77 -1.87 -0.90 -7.44
CA MET A 77 -1.82 0.43 -8.02
C MET A 77 -3.20 0.87 -8.54
N GLU A 78 -3.87 0.00 -9.29
CA GLU A 78 -5.23 0.22 -9.80
C GLU A 78 -6.23 0.46 -8.65
N LEU A 79 -6.15 -0.36 -7.59
CA LEU A 79 -6.98 -0.19 -6.39
C LEU A 79 -6.77 1.16 -5.70
N LEU A 80 -5.51 1.60 -5.53
CA LEU A 80 -5.22 2.89 -4.88
C LEU A 80 -5.74 4.08 -5.71
N VAL A 81 -5.55 4.04 -7.03
CA VAL A 81 -6.03 5.09 -7.93
C VAL A 81 -7.56 5.18 -7.90
N THR A 82 -8.24 4.03 -8.04
CA THR A 82 -9.72 3.97 -8.01
C THR A 82 -10.29 4.36 -6.65
N LEU A 83 -9.65 3.95 -5.55
CA LEU A 83 -10.07 4.31 -4.21
C LEU A 83 -9.93 5.82 -3.97
N ALA A 84 -8.78 6.42 -4.29
CA ALA A 84 -8.57 7.86 -4.16
C ALA A 84 -9.52 8.70 -5.04
N ALA A 85 -9.79 8.23 -6.27
CA ALA A 85 -10.70 8.89 -7.19
C ALA A 85 -12.18 8.77 -6.77
N SER A 86 -12.56 7.69 -6.08
CA SER A 86 -13.95 7.46 -5.68
C SER A 86 -14.42 8.39 -4.57
N ASN A 87 -13.55 8.78 -3.63
CA ASN A 87 -13.89 9.68 -2.54
C ASN A 87 -12.67 10.41 -1.99
N ALA A 88 -12.78 11.73 -1.83
CA ALA A 88 -11.71 12.59 -1.32
C ALA A 88 -11.16 12.17 0.06
N LYS A 89 -11.95 11.43 0.87
CA LYS A 89 -11.54 10.91 2.17
C LYS A 89 -10.39 9.89 2.10
N TYR A 90 -10.20 9.23 0.95
CA TYR A 90 -9.16 8.22 0.77
C TYR A 90 -7.87 8.76 0.17
N VAL A 91 -7.86 10.01 -0.29
CA VAL A 91 -6.74 10.59 -1.03
C VAL A 91 -5.47 10.59 -0.19
N ASP A 92 -5.51 11.14 1.03
CA ASP A 92 -4.33 11.23 1.89
C ASP A 92 -3.80 9.84 2.27
N LEU A 93 -4.71 8.91 2.53
CA LEU A 93 -4.39 7.52 2.84
C LEU A 93 -3.62 6.85 1.69
N CYS A 94 -4.09 7.01 0.45
CA CYS A 94 -3.45 6.44 -0.74
C CYS A 94 -2.10 7.12 -1.03
N LEU A 95 -2.05 8.46 -0.93
CA LEU A 95 -0.82 9.22 -1.15
C LEU A 95 0.26 8.86 -0.11
N ASP A 96 -0.09 8.76 1.18
CA ASP A 96 0.86 8.39 2.22
C ASP A 96 1.45 6.98 2.00
N MET A 97 0.59 6.03 1.63
CA MET A 97 1.00 4.66 1.28
C MET A 97 1.99 4.66 0.10
N LEU A 98 1.70 5.40 -0.97
CA LEU A 98 2.59 5.51 -2.14
C LEU A 98 3.92 6.17 -1.77
N VAL A 99 3.89 7.27 -1.02
CA VAL A 99 5.10 7.96 -0.56
C VAL A 99 5.97 7.03 0.30
N SER A 100 5.34 6.17 1.09
CA SER A 100 6.05 5.19 1.93
C SER A 100 6.86 4.17 1.13
N ASN A 101 6.57 3.98 -0.15
CA ASN A 101 7.26 3.02 -1.02
C ASN A 101 8.49 3.61 -1.74
N PHE A 102 8.74 4.93 -1.64
CA PHE A 102 10.00 5.52 -2.13
C PHE A 102 11.22 5.03 -1.35
N ILE A 103 11.01 4.57 -0.12
CA ILE A 103 12.08 4.04 0.74
C ILE A 103 11.98 2.51 0.76
N PRO A 104 13.06 1.80 0.39
CA PRO A 104 13.12 0.36 0.49
C PRO A 104 13.08 -0.09 1.95
N PRO A 105 12.38 -1.19 2.28
CA PRO A 105 12.51 -1.84 3.58
C PRO A 105 13.96 -2.31 3.84
N MET A 106 14.38 -2.38 5.11
CA MET A 106 15.78 -2.66 5.49
C MET A 106 16.34 -3.97 4.90
N ASN A 107 15.50 -5.01 4.79
CA ASN A 107 15.87 -6.30 4.20
C ASN A 107 16.20 -6.22 2.69
N PHE A 108 15.86 -5.11 2.01
CA PHE A 108 16.22 -4.88 0.61
C PHE A 108 17.55 -4.14 0.42
N LEU A 109 18.13 -3.53 1.46
CA LEU A 109 19.34 -2.70 1.33
C LEU A 109 20.54 -3.46 0.75
N GLU A 110 20.75 -4.72 1.14
CA GLU A 110 21.83 -5.54 0.59
C GLU A 110 21.57 -5.94 -0.87
N ILE A 111 20.32 -6.20 -1.23
CA ILE A 111 19.95 -6.60 -2.59
C ILE A 111 20.10 -5.42 -3.55
N LEU A 112 19.87 -4.18 -3.08
CA LEU A 112 20.05 -2.95 -3.88
C LEU A 112 21.49 -2.73 -4.37
N LYS A 113 22.48 -3.37 -3.75
CA LYS A 113 23.88 -3.37 -4.23
C LYS A 113 24.08 -4.26 -5.47
N GLN A 114 23.07 -5.04 -5.84
CA GLN A 114 23.13 -6.02 -6.94
C GLN A 114 22.22 -5.56 -8.10
N PRO A 115 22.53 -5.93 -9.37
CA PRO A 115 21.71 -5.55 -10.53
C PRO A 115 20.24 -5.91 -10.39
N ARG A 116 19.94 -7.07 -9.77
CA ARG A 116 18.56 -7.51 -9.49
C ARG A 116 17.81 -6.57 -8.53
N GLY A 117 18.50 -5.99 -7.54
CA GLY A 117 17.88 -5.04 -6.63
C GLY A 117 17.63 -3.69 -7.28
N VAL A 118 18.57 -3.23 -8.11
CA VAL A 118 18.37 -2.02 -8.92
C VAL A 118 17.16 -2.18 -9.84
N ALA A 119 17.07 -3.31 -10.57
CA ALA A 119 15.92 -3.60 -11.42
C ALA A 119 14.60 -3.65 -10.62
N LYS A 120 14.62 -4.22 -9.41
CA LYS A 120 13.46 -4.24 -8.52
C LYS A 120 13.05 -2.83 -8.06
N LYS A 121 14.01 -1.98 -7.68
CA LYS A 121 13.77 -0.58 -7.33
C LYS A 121 13.10 0.15 -8.48
N ASP A 122 13.60 0.01 -9.69
CA ASP A 122 13.05 0.69 -10.86
C ASP A 122 11.60 0.23 -11.13
N GLN A 123 11.33 -1.07 -10.99
CA GLN A 123 9.95 -1.60 -11.09
C GLN A 123 9.00 -1.01 -10.05
N VAL A 124 9.45 -0.81 -8.81
CA VAL A 124 8.66 -0.19 -7.75
C VAL A 124 8.43 1.29 -8.08
N LEU A 125 9.49 2.04 -8.36
CA LEU A 125 9.42 3.50 -8.55
C LEU A 125 8.56 3.88 -9.76
N VAL A 126 8.68 3.16 -10.88
CA VAL A 126 7.84 3.39 -12.07
C VAL A 126 6.35 3.29 -11.73
N ARG A 127 5.97 2.31 -10.91
CA ARG A 127 4.57 2.10 -10.51
C ARG A 127 4.10 3.11 -9.49
N VAL A 128 4.94 3.45 -8.49
CA VAL A 128 4.63 4.50 -7.52
C VAL A 128 4.39 5.83 -8.26
N HIS A 129 5.26 6.20 -9.20
CA HIS A 129 5.08 7.41 -10.02
C HIS A 129 3.84 7.34 -10.89
N ALA A 130 3.55 6.19 -11.52
CA ALA A 130 2.36 6.01 -12.33
C ALA A 130 1.07 6.17 -11.50
N ALA A 131 1.03 5.61 -10.29
CA ALA A 131 -0.12 5.74 -9.39
C ALA A 131 -0.31 7.20 -8.92
N LEU A 132 0.78 7.86 -8.50
CA LEU A 132 0.73 9.26 -8.07
C LEU A 132 0.22 10.17 -9.21
N LYS A 133 0.70 9.93 -10.43
CA LYS A 133 0.21 10.62 -11.62
C LYS A 133 -1.27 10.32 -11.87
N GLY A 134 -1.68 9.05 -11.83
CA GLY A 134 -3.08 8.65 -12.00
C GLY A 134 -4.02 9.32 -10.99
N ILE A 135 -3.61 9.42 -9.73
CA ILE A 135 -4.37 10.16 -8.71
C ILE A 135 -4.37 11.66 -9.02
N ALA A 136 -3.24 12.26 -9.38
CA ALA A 136 -3.17 13.69 -9.71
C ALA A 136 -4.01 14.07 -10.93
N ASP A 137 -4.10 13.19 -11.93
CA ASP A 137 -4.92 13.39 -13.12
C ASP A 137 -6.43 13.33 -12.80
N LEU A 138 -6.84 12.57 -11.78
CA LEU A 138 -8.25 12.37 -11.40
C LEU A 138 -8.70 13.26 -10.23
N VAL A 139 -7.79 13.66 -9.35
CA VAL A 139 -8.08 14.39 -8.11
C VAL A 139 -7.30 15.72 -8.11
N PRO A 140 -7.96 16.85 -8.41
CA PRO A 140 -7.28 18.14 -8.59
C PRO A 140 -6.46 18.63 -7.39
N LEU A 141 -6.85 18.25 -6.16
CA LEU A 141 -6.17 18.62 -4.93
C LEU A 141 -5.08 17.62 -4.51
N ALA A 142 -4.86 16.53 -5.24
CA ALA A 142 -3.84 15.55 -4.89
C ALA A 142 -2.41 16.10 -4.91
N PRO A 143 -1.99 16.97 -5.86
CA PRO A 143 -0.64 17.54 -5.84
C PRO A 143 -0.34 18.35 -4.56
N SER A 144 -1.28 19.19 -4.09
CA SER A 144 -1.07 19.98 -2.87
C SER A 144 -1.09 19.13 -1.60
N ARG A 145 -1.95 18.10 -1.54
CA ARG A 145 -1.96 17.10 -0.46
C ARG A 145 -0.65 16.29 -0.42
N LEU A 146 -0.15 15.88 -1.60
CA LEU A 146 1.12 15.17 -1.72
C LEU A 146 2.29 16.03 -1.22
N GLU A 147 2.32 17.32 -1.57
CA GLU A 147 3.34 18.24 -1.08
C GLU A 147 3.36 18.31 0.46
N GLN A 148 2.18 18.41 1.08
CA GLN A 148 2.05 18.41 2.53
C GLN A 148 2.57 17.10 3.15
N ILE A 149 2.14 15.95 2.62
CA ILE A 149 2.56 14.62 3.11
C ILE A 149 4.09 14.46 3.01
N VAL A 150 4.69 14.83 1.88
CA VAL A 150 6.14 14.75 1.69
C VAL A 150 6.86 15.65 2.67
N ARG A 151 6.39 16.89 2.88
CA ARG A 151 6.99 17.83 3.83
C ARG A 151 6.93 17.31 5.27
N GLU A 152 5.86 16.63 5.65
CA GLU A 152 5.70 16.05 7.00
C GLU A 152 6.51 14.75 7.17
N ARG A 153 6.56 13.90 6.14
CA ARG A 153 7.28 12.61 6.21
C ARG A 153 8.79 12.75 6.11
N VAL A 154 9.29 13.52 5.14
CA VAL A 154 10.72 13.53 4.79
C VAL A 154 11.62 13.86 5.99
N PRO A 155 11.34 14.89 6.82
CA PRO A 155 12.13 15.17 8.01
C PRO A 155 12.10 14.02 9.04
N ASN A 156 10.95 13.38 9.23
CA ASN A 156 10.77 12.26 10.17
C ASN A 156 11.49 10.98 9.71
N LEU A 157 11.67 10.81 8.39
CA LEU A 157 12.41 9.69 7.81
C LEU A 157 13.92 9.82 8.11
N TYR A 158 14.50 11.00 7.88
CA TYR A 158 15.90 11.27 8.22
C TYR A 158 16.17 11.21 9.74
N ALA A 159 15.21 11.65 10.57
CA ALA A 159 15.33 11.53 12.02
C ALA A 159 15.34 10.06 12.49
N LYS A 160 14.51 9.19 11.90
CA LYS A 160 14.51 7.75 12.21
C LYS A 160 15.75 7.02 11.69
N GLU A 161 16.28 7.42 10.54
CA GLU A 161 17.55 6.89 10.03
C GLU A 161 18.72 7.27 10.95
N ALA A 162 18.77 8.51 11.44
CA ALA A 162 19.78 8.95 12.41
C ALA A 162 19.72 8.14 13.72
N VAL A 163 18.51 7.93 14.26
CA VAL A 163 18.32 7.11 15.48
C VAL A 163 18.68 5.64 15.26
N SER A 164 18.45 5.09 14.06
CA SER A 164 18.77 3.69 13.73
C SER A 164 20.28 3.44 13.53
N LEU A 165 21.05 4.49 13.22
CA LEU A 165 22.51 4.42 13.08
C LEU A 165 23.26 4.65 14.42
N GLU A 166 22.57 5.13 15.46
CA GLU A 166 23.16 5.41 16.78
C GLU A 166 23.02 4.27 17.80
N HIS A 167 22.43 3.12 17.44
CA HIS A 167 22.47 1.90 18.25
C HIS A 167 23.32 0.80 17.60
N PRO A 168 24.66 0.87 17.66
CA PRO A 168 25.46 -0.33 17.52
C PRO A 168 25.12 -1.26 18.69
N MET A 169 24.86 -2.53 18.38
CA MET A 169 24.67 -3.59 19.37
C MET A 169 25.85 -3.60 20.36
N ASN A 170 25.59 -3.24 21.61
CA ASN A 170 26.48 -3.60 22.71
C ASN A 170 26.23 -5.09 23.02
N ASN A 171 27.24 -5.90 22.71
CA ASN A 171 27.43 -7.25 23.26
C ASN A 171 27.61 -7.19 24.78
#